data_AF-A0A837IUE7-F1
#
_entry.id   AF-A0A837IUE7-F1
#
_cell.length_a   1.000
_cell.length_b   1.000
_cell.length_c   1.000
_cell.angle_alpha   90.00
_cell.angle_beta   90.00
_cell.angle_gamma   90.00
#
_symmetry.space_group_name_H-M   'P 1'
#
loop_
_entity.id
_entity.type
_entity.pdbx_description
1 polymer ?
#
loop_
_entity_poly.entity_id
_entity_poly.type
_entity_poly.pdbx_seq_one_letter_code
_entity_poly.pdbx_strand_id
1 'polypeptide(L)'
;MDNGKFIDICKNEVVKYTNDHLDKTDGKQISSDDVYVVWLTKVLQSNKALLSTTLFDGMYYELTYNGDKNELYIDVYKKFENKGLVLDD
;
A
#
# COMPACT_ATOMS: atom_id res chain seq x y z
N MET A 1 -9.30 6.50 12.03
CA MET A 1 -9.81 5.10 12.06
C MET A 1 -8.96 4.24 12.99
N ASP A 2 -9.48 3.10 13.49
CA ASP A 2 -8.63 2.06 14.11
C ASP A 2 -7.65 1.47 13.06
N ASN A 3 -6.50 0.98 13.53
CA ASN A 3 -5.45 0.47 12.65
C ASN A 3 -5.88 -0.80 11.90
N GLY A 4 -6.57 -1.74 12.55
CA GLY A 4 -7.02 -2.97 11.89
C GLY A 4 -7.99 -2.67 10.76
N LYS A 5 -9.02 -1.86 11.04
CA LYS A 5 -9.98 -1.44 10.02
C LYS A 5 -9.31 -0.66 8.87
N PHE A 6 -8.32 0.18 9.18
CA PHE A 6 -7.59 0.92 8.16
C PHE A 6 -6.74 0.00 7.27
N ILE A 7 -6.06 -1.00 7.86
CA ILE A 7 -5.29 -2.00 7.11
C ILE A 7 -6.19 -2.78 6.16
N ASP A 8 -7.37 -3.22 6.62
CA ASP A 8 -8.30 -3.99 5.77
C ASP A 8 -8.76 -3.17 4.55
N ILE A 9 -9.11 -1.89 4.77
CA ILE A 9 -9.43 -0.97 3.67
C ILE A 9 -8.25 -0.83 2.72
N CYS A 10 -7.04 -0.63 3.26
CA CYS A 10 -5.87 -0.44 2.42
C CYS A 10 -5.57 -1.67 1.56
N LYS A 11 -5.62 -2.86 2.14
CA LYS A 11 -5.41 -4.12 1.41
C LYS A 11 -6.44 -4.28 0.29
N ASN A 12 -7.71 -4.00 0.55
CA ASN A 12 -8.77 -4.12 -0.45
C ASN A 12 -8.58 -3.15 -1.62
N GLU A 13 -8.21 -1.89 -1.35
CA GLU A 13 -7.95 -0.90 -2.40
C GLU A 13 -6.71 -1.26 -3.23
N VAL A 14 -5.64 -1.79 -2.60
CA VAL A 14 -4.46 -2.27 -3.33
C VAL A 14 -4.79 -3.48 -4.21
N VAL A 15 -5.57 -4.45 -3.71
CA VAL A 15 -6.03 -5.60 -4.51
C VAL A 15 -6.81 -5.12 -5.73
N LYS A 16 -7.78 -4.23 -5.52
CA LYS A 16 -8.60 -3.67 -6.59
C LYS A 16 -7.73 -2.95 -7.62
N TYR A 17 -6.89 -2.02 -7.17
CA TYR A 17 -6.01 -1.28 -8.06
C TYR A 17 -5.10 -2.23 -8.85
N THR A 18 -4.47 -3.20 -8.19
CA THR A 18 -3.54 -4.11 -8.85
C THR A 18 -4.26 -4.98 -9.88
N ASN A 19 -5.39 -5.59 -9.53
CA ASN A 19 -6.17 -6.41 -10.47
C ASN A 19 -6.74 -5.62 -11.65
N ASP A 20 -7.05 -4.33 -11.47
CA ASP A 20 -7.48 -3.44 -12.56
C ASP A 20 -6.35 -3.10 -13.54
N HIS A 21 -5.09 -3.13 -13.08
CA HIS A 21 -3.90 -2.76 -13.86
C HIS A 21 -3.05 -3.97 -14.30
N LEU A 22 -3.35 -5.18 -13.82
CA LEU A 22 -2.74 -6.41 -14.30
C LEU A 22 -3.18 -6.70 -15.75
N ASP A 23 -2.27 -7.28 -16.53
CA ASP A 23 -2.61 -7.72 -17.88
C ASP A 23 -3.63 -8.87 -17.77
N LYS A 24 -4.81 -8.64 -18.36
CA LYS A 24 -5.94 -9.59 -18.31
C LYS A 24 -5.62 -10.90 -19.01
N THR A 25 -4.61 -10.93 -19.89
CA THR A 25 -4.21 -12.12 -20.63
C THR A 25 -3.47 -13.16 -19.78
N ASP A 26 -2.85 -12.73 -18.68
CA ASP A 26 -2.11 -13.63 -17.77
C ASP A 26 -3.01 -14.41 -16.81
N GLY A 27 -4.30 -14.06 -16.71
CA GLY A 27 -5.27 -14.70 -15.81
C GLY A 27 -4.91 -14.60 -14.32
N LYS A 28 -3.86 -13.85 -13.97
CA LYS A 28 -3.42 -13.64 -12.60
C LYS A 28 -4.29 -12.59 -11.93
N GLN A 29 -4.78 -12.94 -10.75
CA GLN A 29 -5.38 -12.00 -9.82
C GLN A 29 -4.72 -12.19 -8.47
N ILE A 30 -4.59 -11.10 -7.73
CA ILE A 30 -4.14 -11.11 -6.35
C ILE A 30 -5.32 -10.99 -5.38
N SER A 31 -5.09 -11.38 -4.13
CA SER A 31 -6.01 -11.28 -3.01
C SER A 31 -5.40 -10.47 -1.87
N SER A 32 -6.16 -10.22 -0.80
CA SER A 32 -5.64 -9.49 0.37
C SER A 32 -4.50 -10.22 1.08
N ASP A 33 -4.36 -11.53 0.86
CA ASP A 33 -3.27 -12.36 1.39
C ASP A 33 -1.96 -12.09 0.64
N ASP A 34 -2.04 -11.61 -0.59
CA ASP A 34 -0.90 -11.20 -1.42
C ASP A 34 -0.44 -9.76 -1.14
N VAL A 35 -1.15 -9.03 -0.29
CA VAL A 35 -0.83 -7.64 0.08
C VAL A 35 -0.31 -7.58 1.52
N TYR A 36 0.86 -6.97 1.70
CA TYR A 36 1.47 -6.78 3.02
C TYR A 36 1.75 -5.31 3.32
N VAL A 37 1.70 -4.98 4.60
CA VAL A 37 2.00 -3.64 5.11
C VAL A 37 3.50 -3.52 5.34
N VAL A 38 4.14 -2.58 4.66
CA VAL A 38 5.56 -2.25 4.83
C VAL A 38 5.73 -1.32 6.03
N TRP A 39 4.86 -0.32 6.14
CA TRP A 39 4.87 0.64 7.23
C TRP A 39 3.47 1.18 7.51
N LEU A 40 3.22 1.56 8.75
CA LEU A 40 1.95 2.15 9.19
C LEU A 40 2.23 3.23 10.22
N THR A 41 1.51 4.34 10.09
CA THR A 41 1.44 5.38 11.12
C THR A 41 0.00 5.85 11.33
N LYS A 42 -0.27 6.27 12.57
CA LYS A 42 -1.51 6.90 12.97
C LYS A 42 -1.17 8.16 13.75
N VAL A 43 -1.70 9.30 13.31
CA VAL A 43 -1.55 10.58 13.99
C VAL A 43 -2.92 11.20 14.14
N LEU A 44 -3.42 11.28 15.38
CA LEU A 44 -4.76 11.75 15.69
C LEU A 44 -5.83 10.99 14.86
N GLN A 45 -6.61 11.70 14.05
CA GLN A 45 -7.66 11.13 13.21
C GLN A 45 -7.16 10.57 11.86
N SER A 46 -5.90 10.85 11.50
CA SER A 46 -5.32 10.44 10.23
C SER A 46 -4.53 9.13 10.35
N ASN A 47 -4.55 8.36 9.27
CA ASN A 47 -3.79 7.12 9.13
C ASN A 47 -3.00 7.16 7.81
N LYS A 48 -1.80 6.59 7.78
CA LYS A 48 -1.03 6.41 6.55
C LYS A 48 -0.36 5.04 6.57
N ALA A 49 -0.46 4.30 5.48
CA ALA A 49 0.21 3.02 5.32
C ALA A 49 0.96 2.97 3.99
N LEU A 50 2.15 2.39 4.02
CA LEU A 50 2.85 1.94 2.82
C LEU A 50 2.65 0.44 2.70
N LEU A 51 2.17 -0.01 1.54
CA LEU A 51 1.91 -1.41 1.24
C LEU A 51 2.65 -1.83 -0.03
N SER A 52 2.80 -3.14 -0.19
CA SER A 52 3.30 -3.77 -1.40
C SER A 52 2.61 -5.12 -1.59
N THR A 53 2.86 -5.75 -2.73
CA THR A 53 2.28 -7.05 -3.08
C THR A 53 3.38 -8.11 -3.20
N THR A 54 2.98 -9.37 -3.25
CA THR A 54 3.88 -10.51 -3.54
C THR A 54 4.34 -10.56 -5.00
N LEU A 55 3.84 -9.67 -5.87
CA LEU A 55 4.27 -9.56 -7.25
C LEU A 55 5.70 -9.01 -7.32
N PHE A 56 6.49 -9.57 -8.22
CA PHE A 56 7.87 -9.13 -8.46
C PHE A 56 7.93 -7.96 -9.46
N ASP A 57 7.05 -6.97 -9.30
CA ASP A 57 6.94 -5.79 -10.16
C ASP A 57 7.57 -4.53 -9.56
N GLY A 58 7.93 -4.59 -8.27
CA GLY A 58 8.54 -3.50 -7.51
C GLY A 58 7.56 -2.40 -7.11
N MET A 59 6.26 -2.68 -7.06
CA MET A 59 5.25 -1.66 -6.78
C MET A 59 5.07 -1.39 -5.28
N TYR A 60 4.93 -0.11 -4.94
CA TYR A 60 4.52 0.38 -3.63
C TYR A 60 3.25 1.22 -3.74
N TYR A 61 2.42 1.10 -2.71
CA TYR A 61 1.14 1.80 -2.59
C TYR A 61 1.12 2.55 -1.26
N GLU A 62 1.11 3.87 -1.30
CA GLU A 62 0.91 4.68 -0.11
C GLU A 62 -0.56 5.07 -0.02
N LEU A 63 -1.22 4.67 1.06
CA LEU A 63 -2.60 5.05 1.33
C LEU A 63 -2.64 6.01 2.51
N THR A 64 -3.31 7.14 2.33
CA THR A 64 -3.46 8.18 3.34
C THR A 64 -4.94 8.44 3.60
N TYR A 65 -5.39 8.15 4.82
CA TYR A 65 -6.73 8.50 5.29
C TYR A 65 -6.70 9.82 6.07
N ASN A 66 -7.46 10.81 5.58
CA ASN A 66 -7.75 12.05 6.28
C ASN A 66 -9.05 11.87 7.08
N GLY A 67 -8.93 11.78 8.40
CA GLY A 67 -10.09 11.58 9.28
C GLY A 67 -11.00 12.79 9.43
N ASP A 68 -10.49 14.01 9.21
CA ASP A 68 -11.31 15.23 9.31
C ASP A 68 -12.25 15.39 8.11
N LYS A 69 -11.78 14.98 6.93
CA LYS A 69 -12.56 15.02 5.68
C LYS A 69 -13.22 13.69 5.33
N ASN A 70 -12.85 12.61 6.03
CA ASN A 70 -13.24 11.25 5.70
C ASN A 70 -12.89 10.85 4.25
N GLU A 71 -11.67 11.15 3.84
CA GLU A 71 -11.17 10.90 2.48
C GLU A 71 -9.98 9.93 2.52
N LEU A 72 -9.87 9.08 1.50
CA LEU A 72 -8.75 8.17 1.30
C LEU A 72 -8.05 8.52 -0.01
N TYR A 73 -6.74 8.69 0.08
CA TYR A 73 -5.86 8.95 -1.06
C TYR A 73 -4.97 7.72 -1.28
N ILE A 74 -4.65 7.45 -2.54
CA ILE A 74 -3.72 6.41 -2.95
C ILE A 74 -2.67 7.01 -3.88
N ASP A 75 -1.41 6.86 -3.50
CA ASP A 75 -0.27 7.15 -4.34
C ASP A 75 0.41 5.83 -4.72
N VAL A 76 0.77 5.69 -6.00
CA VAL A 76 1.31 4.45 -6.54
C VAL A 76 2.68 4.71 -7.14
N TYR A 77 3.68 3.98 -6.68
CA TYR A 77 5.09 4.16 -7.02
C TYR A 77 5.73 2.85 -7.47
N LYS A 78 6.75 2.97 -8.33
CA LYS A 78 7.66 1.86 -8.61
C LYS A 78 8.96 2.07 -7.85
N LYS A 79 9.29 1.14 -6.96
CA LYS A 79 10.58 1.09 -6.27
C LYS A 79 11.68 0.81 -7.27
N PHE A 80 12.62 1.76 -7.39
CA PHE A 80 13.75 1.62 -8.32
C PHE A 80 14.91 0.84 -7.71
N GLU A 81 15.31 1.16 -6.48
CA GLU A 81 16.39 0.47 -5.77
C GLU A 81 16.18 0.49 -4.26
N ASN A 82 16.91 -0.38 -3.55
CA ASN A 82 17.07 -0.30 -2.10
C ASN A 82 18.56 -0.32 -1.79
N LYS A 83 19.07 0.78 -1.25
CA LYS A 83 20.50 0.96 -0.97
C LYS A 83 20.71 1.22 0.52
N GLY A 84 21.47 0.35 1.17
CA GLY A 84 21.97 0.61 2.52
C GLY A 84 23.06 1.67 2.48
N LEU A 85 22.96 2.69 3.34
CA LEU A 85 23.98 3.70 3.52
C LEU A 85 24.58 3.54 4.91
N VAL A 86 25.91 3.68 5.01
CA VAL A 86 26.62 3.73 6.29
C VAL A 86 26.79 5.21 6.62
N LEU A 87 26.38 5.60 7.83
CA LEU A 87 26.57 6.95 8.35
C LEU A 87 27.74 6.91 9.33
N ASP A 88 28.63 7.88 9.25
CA ASP A 88 29.64 8.15 10.27
C ASP A 88 29.04 9.08 11.34
N ASP A 89 29.44 8.90 12.60
CA ASP A 89 28.97 9.68 13.76
C ASP A 89 29.37 11.17 13.71
#